data_AF-A0A1F5BC76-F1
#
_entry.id   AF-A0A1F5BC76-F1
#
_cell.length_a   1.000
_cell.length_b   1.000
_cell.length_c   1.000
_cell.angle_alpha   90.00
_cell.angle_beta   90.00
_cell.angle_gamma   90.00
#
_symmetry.space_group_name_H-M   'P 1'
#
loop_
_entity.id
_entity.type
_entity.pdbx_description
1 polymer ?
#
loop_
_entity_poly.entity_id
_entity_poly.type
_entity_poly.pdbx_seq_one_letter_code
_entity_poly.pdbx_strand_id
1 'polypeptide(L)'
;MNPNSETAIDQKAFIDDIEKRVNEIFSAKNEVEQTLIEKINHEKEDAERRIEAVNKEYAQVRGFLKEHKTVMSELQATEERFRAEIRGHFERAVNYQKMMENAAGLAGDELEKIGGLNQELEKIRVRAEDEYANLKKHLAGYAGIFAQIPAPAGMAASDVDWNEELGKLRKVRDLLATLRQSEPSPALSPAPGEAEATAPPAPEAEELAASLGLVDEEDEGVRDDVEFVHEEAADLPAEPEAEPAAALATAAVPSADLEFIQGALARYRRTEPVNNGIELSFFAAETGAVLDAESFMTAVGKIVESANQLHAQLTQTGSVKDLFLLKQEILNQQEVLRKVFFRVVRFCEKENGGLPETLSEIISAQGMKDVIERLTMANWSDPSDFKPFLNELKAMNRAFEVRTAASPNHLQSVLDQVEGRDN
;
A
#
# COMPACT_ATOMS: atom_id res chain seq x y z
N MET A 1 -70.42 113.68 -5.43
CA MET A 1 -69.31 113.07 -4.67
C MET A 1 -69.83 111.74 -4.15
N ASN A 2 -69.38 110.63 -4.74
CA ASN A 2 -69.87 109.29 -4.41
C ASN A 2 -68.89 108.64 -3.42
N PRO A 3 -69.32 108.26 -2.21
CA PRO A 3 -68.43 107.65 -1.20
C PRO A 3 -68.16 106.15 -1.41
N ASN A 4 -68.49 105.58 -2.57
CA ASN A 4 -68.44 104.13 -2.82
C ASN A 4 -67.20 103.63 -3.57
N SER A 5 -66.21 104.49 -3.88
CA SER A 5 -65.04 104.08 -4.67
C SER A 5 -63.81 103.68 -3.84
N GLU A 6 -63.71 104.07 -2.56
CA GLU A 6 -62.55 103.72 -1.70
C GLU A 6 -62.66 102.32 -1.08
N THR A 7 -63.85 101.84 -0.72
CA THR A 7 -64.05 100.47 -0.16
C THR A 7 -63.97 99.36 -1.20
N ALA A 8 -64.29 99.67 -2.47
CA ALA A 8 -64.24 98.68 -3.57
C ALA A 8 -62.81 98.35 -4.02
N ILE A 9 -61.85 99.27 -3.83
CA ILE A 9 -60.44 99.07 -4.17
C ILE A 9 -59.75 98.19 -3.10
N ASP A 10 -60.12 98.37 -1.83
CA ASP A 10 -59.59 97.59 -0.70
C ASP A 10 -60.09 96.13 -0.70
N GLN A 11 -61.35 95.91 -1.09
CA GLN A 11 -61.90 94.56 -1.27
C GLN A 11 -61.26 93.80 -2.44
N LYS A 12 -60.94 94.50 -3.54
CA LYS A 12 -60.29 93.86 -4.70
C LYS A 12 -58.86 93.45 -4.39
N ALA A 13 -58.08 94.32 -3.73
CA ALA A 13 -56.72 93.99 -3.30
C ALA A 13 -56.68 92.83 -2.28
N PHE A 14 -57.68 92.75 -1.39
CA PHE A 14 -57.82 91.64 -0.46
C PHE A 14 -58.16 90.31 -1.16
N ILE A 15 -59.03 90.32 -2.17
CA ILE A 15 -59.34 89.14 -2.98
C ILE A 15 -58.10 88.70 -3.78
N ASP A 16 -57.34 89.63 -4.37
CA ASP A 16 -56.10 89.32 -5.09
C ASP A 16 -55.04 88.70 -4.16
N ASP A 17 -54.92 89.15 -2.89
CA ASP A 17 -54.02 88.53 -1.90
C ASP A 17 -54.50 87.13 -1.48
N ILE A 18 -55.81 86.91 -1.36
CA ILE A 18 -56.39 85.58 -1.12
C ILE A 18 -56.09 84.65 -2.30
N GLU A 19 -56.31 85.09 -3.54
CA GLU A 19 -56.02 84.31 -4.74
C GLU A 19 -54.53 83.96 -4.83
N LYS A 20 -53.65 84.91 -4.49
CA LYS A 20 -52.21 84.67 -4.43
C LYS A 20 -51.84 83.62 -3.38
N ARG A 21 -52.37 83.72 -2.15
CA ARG A 21 -52.13 82.73 -1.09
C ARG A 21 -52.70 81.36 -1.44
N VAL A 22 -53.87 81.31 -2.07
CA VAL A 22 -54.47 80.05 -2.54
C VAL A 22 -53.57 79.41 -3.60
N ASN A 23 -53.09 80.19 -4.58
CA ASN A 23 -52.14 79.69 -5.58
C ASN A 23 -50.83 79.21 -4.95
N GLU A 24 -50.27 79.95 -3.99
CA GLU A 24 -49.05 79.54 -3.27
C GLU A 24 -49.26 78.22 -2.51
N ILE A 25 -50.42 78.03 -1.85
CA ILE A 25 -50.77 76.77 -1.17
C ILE A 25 -50.92 75.62 -2.17
N PHE A 26 -51.57 75.85 -3.32
CA PHE A 26 -51.73 74.84 -4.35
C PHE A 26 -50.39 74.45 -5.01
N SER A 27 -49.51 75.43 -5.27
CA SER A 27 -48.15 75.18 -5.75
C SER A 27 -47.34 74.38 -4.74
N ALA A 28 -47.33 74.79 -3.46
CA ALA A 28 -46.64 74.07 -2.39
C ALA A 28 -47.18 72.65 -2.21
N LYS A 29 -48.51 72.47 -2.31
CA LYS A 29 -49.14 71.15 -2.29
C LYS A 29 -48.68 70.27 -3.45
N ASN A 30 -48.64 70.82 -4.67
CA ASN A 30 -48.22 70.08 -5.85
C ASN A 30 -46.74 69.68 -5.79
N GLU A 31 -45.88 70.54 -5.27
CA GLU A 31 -44.47 70.22 -4.98
C GLU A 31 -44.35 69.08 -3.96
N VAL A 32 -45.10 69.14 -2.85
CA VAL A 32 -45.12 68.07 -1.84
C VAL A 32 -45.63 66.75 -2.42
N GLU A 33 -46.71 66.77 -3.20
CA GLU A 33 -47.26 65.59 -3.87
C GLU A 33 -46.24 64.97 -4.84
N GLN A 34 -45.55 65.79 -5.63
CA GLN A 34 -44.52 65.34 -6.56
C GLN A 34 -43.32 64.72 -5.82
N THR A 35 -42.88 65.35 -4.72
CA THR A 35 -41.80 64.82 -3.88
C THR A 35 -42.19 63.49 -3.23
N LEU A 36 -43.46 63.34 -2.82
CA LEU A 36 -43.97 62.08 -2.26
C LEU A 36 -43.99 60.97 -3.30
N ILE A 37 -44.41 61.28 -4.54
CA ILE A 37 -44.44 60.30 -5.65
C ILE A 37 -43.03 59.83 -5.98
N GLU A 38 -42.07 60.76 -6.07
CA GLU A 38 -40.66 60.43 -6.30
C GLU A 38 -40.11 59.54 -5.19
N LYS A 39 -40.42 59.85 -3.93
CA LYS A 39 -39.98 59.04 -2.78
C LYS A 39 -40.60 57.64 -2.78
N ILE A 40 -41.90 57.53 -3.08
CA ILE A 40 -42.60 56.24 -3.20
C ILE A 40 -42.00 55.40 -4.33
N ASN A 41 -41.72 56.02 -5.49
CA ASN A 41 -41.09 55.32 -6.61
C ASN A 41 -39.68 54.85 -6.26
N HIS A 42 -38.88 55.70 -5.61
CA HIS A 42 -37.54 55.33 -5.18
C HIS A 42 -37.54 54.17 -4.16
N GLU A 43 -38.42 54.23 -3.15
CA GLU A 43 -38.58 53.15 -2.17
C GLU A 43 -39.08 51.86 -2.81
N LYS A 44 -39.97 51.95 -3.81
CA LYS A 44 -40.45 50.80 -4.57
C LYS A 44 -39.34 50.16 -5.41
N GLU A 45 -38.56 50.96 -6.14
CA GLU A 45 -37.41 50.46 -6.90
C GLU A 45 -36.37 49.81 -6.00
N ASP A 46 -36.08 50.41 -4.84
CA ASP A 46 -35.14 49.84 -3.87
C ASP A 46 -35.66 48.53 -3.28
N ALA A 47 -36.97 48.41 -3.03
CA ALA A 47 -37.59 47.17 -2.59
C ALA A 47 -37.53 46.09 -3.68
N GLU A 48 -37.82 46.44 -4.94
CA GLU A 48 -37.70 45.53 -6.09
C GLU A 48 -36.27 45.03 -6.26
N ARG A 49 -35.27 45.92 -6.20
CA ARG A 49 -33.85 45.53 -6.25
C ARG A 49 -33.45 44.58 -5.12
N ARG A 50 -33.95 44.80 -3.90
CA ARG A 50 -33.70 43.89 -2.77
C ARG A 50 -34.34 42.53 -2.97
N ILE A 51 -35.58 42.47 -3.48
CA ILE A 51 -36.27 41.21 -3.78
C ILE A 51 -35.51 40.44 -4.86
N GLU A 52 -35.06 41.11 -5.92
CA GLU A 52 -34.25 40.49 -6.97
C GLU A 52 -32.92 39.94 -6.43
N ALA A 53 -32.24 40.69 -5.56
CA ALA A 53 -31.01 40.25 -4.92
C ALA A 53 -31.24 38.97 -4.09
N VAL A 54 -32.27 38.95 -3.24
CA VAL A 54 -32.63 37.78 -2.42
C VAL A 54 -33.02 36.58 -3.29
N ASN A 55 -33.77 36.80 -4.37
CA ASN A 55 -34.13 35.72 -5.30
C ASN A 55 -32.90 35.13 -6.00
N LYS A 56 -31.92 35.97 -6.35
CA LYS A 56 -30.66 35.52 -6.94
C LYS A 56 -29.85 34.69 -5.96
N GLU A 57 -29.74 35.13 -4.70
CA GLU A 57 -29.07 34.36 -3.64
C GLU A 57 -29.78 33.03 -3.38
N TYR A 58 -31.12 33.03 -3.31
CA TYR A 58 -31.91 31.82 -3.13
C TYR A 58 -31.68 30.82 -4.28
N ALA A 59 -31.63 31.29 -5.52
CA ALA A 59 -31.32 30.46 -6.68
C ALA A 59 -29.91 29.85 -6.60
N GLN A 60 -28.92 30.63 -6.16
CA GLN A 60 -27.55 30.14 -5.96
C GLN A 60 -27.48 29.07 -4.87
N VAL A 61 -28.04 29.34 -3.69
CA VAL A 61 -28.05 28.37 -2.57
C VAL A 61 -28.76 27.08 -2.97
N ARG A 62 -29.88 27.17 -3.69
CA ARG A 62 -30.59 26.00 -4.21
C ARG A 62 -29.74 25.22 -5.22
N GLY A 63 -28.96 25.90 -6.05
CA GLY A 63 -27.99 25.29 -6.97
C GLY A 63 -26.95 24.47 -6.21
N PHE A 64 -26.27 25.08 -5.25
CA PHE A 64 -25.29 24.40 -4.39
C PHE A 64 -25.88 23.19 -3.65
N LEU A 65 -27.11 23.31 -3.13
CA LEU A 65 -27.77 22.21 -2.43
C LEU A 65 -28.05 21.02 -3.36
N LYS A 66 -28.39 21.30 -4.63
CA LYS A 66 -28.62 20.26 -5.64
C LYS A 66 -27.32 19.56 -6.01
N GLU A 67 -26.24 20.32 -6.22
CA GLU A 67 -24.90 19.78 -6.49
C GLU A 67 -24.42 18.91 -5.33
N HIS A 68 -24.52 19.41 -4.10
CA HIS A 68 -24.17 18.64 -2.91
C HIS A 68 -24.99 17.34 -2.79
N LYS A 69 -26.29 17.38 -3.10
CA LYS A 69 -27.14 16.18 -3.11
C LYS A 69 -26.66 15.15 -4.14
N THR A 70 -26.27 15.60 -5.34
CA THR A 70 -25.70 14.72 -6.37
C THR A 70 -24.40 14.08 -5.89
N VAL A 71 -23.47 14.88 -5.39
CA VAL A 71 -22.18 14.38 -4.86
C VAL A 71 -22.40 13.37 -3.73
N MET A 72 -23.31 13.65 -2.80
CA MET A 72 -23.62 12.71 -1.71
C MET A 72 -24.20 11.39 -2.23
N SER A 73 -25.05 11.43 -3.26
CA SER A 73 -25.60 10.20 -3.86
C SER A 73 -24.53 9.37 -4.58
N GLU A 74 -23.59 10.02 -5.25
CA GLU A 74 -22.45 9.36 -5.90
C GLU A 74 -21.53 8.71 -4.87
N LEU A 75 -21.20 9.45 -3.79
CA LEU A 75 -20.39 8.91 -2.69
C LEU A 75 -21.05 7.68 -2.05
N GLN A 76 -22.36 7.73 -1.79
CA GLN A 76 -23.11 6.58 -1.27
C GLN A 76 -23.07 5.37 -2.21
N ALA A 77 -23.25 5.59 -3.52
CA ALA A 77 -23.14 4.52 -4.51
C ALA A 77 -21.73 3.92 -4.55
N THR A 78 -20.68 4.73 -4.42
CA THR A 78 -19.30 4.24 -4.35
C THR A 78 -19.02 3.47 -3.06
N GLU A 79 -19.57 3.89 -1.92
CA GLU A 79 -19.46 3.18 -0.64
C GLU A 79 -20.11 1.79 -0.73
N GLU A 80 -21.33 1.71 -1.29
CA GLU A 80 -22.03 0.45 -1.49
C GLU A 80 -21.27 -0.51 -2.41
N ARG A 81 -20.69 0.03 -3.49
CA ARG A 81 -19.81 -0.72 -4.39
C ARG A 81 -18.61 -1.30 -3.65
N PHE A 82 -17.86 -0.49 -2.89
CA PHE A 82 -16.71 -0.98 -2.13
C PHE A 82 -17.11 -2.01 -1.07
N ARG A 83 -18.25 -1.83 -0.40
CA ARG A 83 -18.77 -2.85 0.53
C ARG A 83 -19.11 -4.17 -0.16
N ALA A 84 -19.60 -4.13 -1.40
CA ALA A 84 -19.83 -5.34 -2.19
C ALA A 84 -18.52 -6.01 -2.59
N GLU A 85 -17.53 -5.23 -3.06
CA GLU A 85 -16.21 -5.73 -3.42
C GLU A 85 -15.51 -6.38 -2.22
N ILE A 86 -15.51 -5.74 -1.04
CA ILE A 86 -14.94 -6.28 0.21
C ILE A 86 -15.59 -7.61 0.58
N ARG A 87 -16.92 -7.70 0.53
CA ARG A 87 -17.64 -8.96 0.80
C ARG A 87 -17.24 -10.07 -0.18
N GLY A 88 -17.16 -9.76 -1.47
CA GLY A 88 -16.72 -10.72 -2.48
C GLY A 88 -15.27 -11.19 -2.27
N HIS A 89 -14.35 -10.30 -1.88
CA HIS A 89 -12.98 -10.68 -1.52
C HIS A 89 -12.94 -11.58 -0.28
N PHE A 90 -13.73 -11.26 0.74
CA PHE A 90 -13.82 -12.06 1.96
C PHE A 90 -14.37 -13.48 1.67
N GLU A 91 -15.44 -13.59 0.89
CA GLU A 91 -16.01 -14.88 0.48
C GLU A 91 -15.00 -15.74 -0.28
N ARG A 92 -14.23 -15.15 -1.20
CA ARG A 92 -13.15 -15.83 -1.90
C ARG A 92 -12.04 -16.30 -0.95
N ALA A 93 -11.63 -15.46 0.00
CA ALA A 93 -10.61 -15.81 0.99
C ALA A 93 -11.06 -16.99 1.87
N VAL A 94 -12.30 -16.98 2.34
CA VAL A 94 -12.90 -18.09 3.09
C VAL A 94 -12.92 -19.37 2.24
N ASN A 95 -13.19 -19.27 0.94
CA ASN A 95 -13.17 -20.43 0.05
C ASN A 95 -11.74 -20.99 -0.13
N TYR A 96 -10.73 -20.14 -0.34
CA TYR A 96 -9.34 -20.57 -0.42
C TYR A 96 -8.88 -21.26 0.87
N GLN A 97 -9.26 -20.72 2.03
CA GLN A 97 -8.96 -21.35 3.31
C GLN A 97 -9.59 -22.75 3.43
N LYS A 98 -10.86 -22.93 3.06
CA LYS A 98 -11.50 -24.25 3.05
C LYS A 98 -10.77 -25.25 2.16
N MET A 99 -10.32 -24.81 0.98
CA MET A 99 -9.54 -25.67 0.08
C MET A 99 -8.19 -26.06 0.70
N MET A 100 -7.51 -25.14 1.38
CA MET A 100 -6.27 -25.44 2.10
C MET A 100 -6.48 -26.41 3.28
N GLU A 101 -7.56 -26.24 4.05
CA GLU A 101 -7.93 -27.17 5.13
C GLU A 101 -8.16 -28.59 4.60
N ASN A 102 -8.90 -28.73 3.49
CA ASN A 102 -9.13 -30.02 2.84
C ASN A 102 -7.84 -30.64 2.30
N ALA A 103 -6.99 -29.85 1.63
CA ALA A 103 -5.72 -30.32 1.11
C ALA A 103 -4.75 -30.77 2.22
N ALA A 104 -4.70 -30.02 3.33
CA ALA A 104 -3.92 -30.41 4.50
C ALA A 104 -4.44 -31.70 5.14
N GLY A 105 -5.76 -31.90 5.15
CA GLY A 105 -6.38 -33.16 5.56
C GLY A 105 -5.92 -34.34 4.71
N LEU A 106 -6.06 -34.23 3.38
CA LEU A 106 -5.62 -35.27 2.44
C LEU A 106 -4.13 -35.59 2.55
N ALA A 107 -3.28 -34.57 2.69
CA ALA A 107 -1.85 -34.76 2.88
C ALA A 107 -1.54 -35.48 4.22
N GLY A 108 -2.29 -35.18 5.28
CA GLY A 108 -2.19 -35.88 6.56
C GLY A 108 -2.52 -37.37 6.44
N ASP A 109 -3.58 -37.72 5.71
CA ASP A 109 -4.00 -39.11 5.50
C ASP A 109 -2.93 -39.92 4.71
N GLU A 110 -2.32 -39.32 3.68
CA GLU A 110 -1.24 -39.97 2.92
C GLU A 110 0.03 -40.15 3.75
N LEU A 111 0.41 -39.17 4.58
CA LEU A 111 1.54 -39.34 5.50
C LEU A 111 1.30 -40.45 6.53
N GLU A 112 0.06 -40.61 7.02
CA GLU A 112 -0.28 -41.71 7.93
C GLU A 112 -0.11 -43.07 7.26
N LYS A 113 -0.54 -43.22 5.99
CA LYS A 113 -0.30 -44.43 5.20
C LYS A 113 1.19 -44.71 5.01
N ILE A 114 1.98 -43.69 4.67
CA ILE A 114 3.44 -43.82 4.53
C ILE A 114 4.08 -44.24 5.86
N GLY A 115 3.66 -43.63 6.97
CA GLY A 115 4.11 -44.01 8.32
C GLY A 115 3.80 -45.48 8.63
N GLY A 116 2.61 -45.97 8.29
CA GLY A 116 2.23 -47.37 8.41
C GLY A 116 3.11 -48.31 7.57
N LEU A 117 3.33 -47.97 6.30
CA LEU A 117 4.21 -48.73 5.41
C LEU A 117 5.66 -48.78 5.93
N ASN A 118 6.17 -47.68 6.48
CA ASN A 118 7.51 -47.64 7.05
C ASN A 118 7.64 -48.54 8.29
N GLN A 119 6.61 -48.61 9.14
CA GLN A 119 6.57 -49.55 10.26
C GLN A 119 6.56 -51.02 9.79
N GLU A 120 5.84 -51.33 8.70
CA GLU A 120 5.86 -52.67 8.11
C GLU A 120 7.24 -53.03 7.54
N LEU A 121 7.89 -52.07 6.86
CA LEU A 121 9.24 -52.22 6.32
C LEU A 121 10.24 -52.51 7.46
N GLU A 122 10.15 -51.80 8.58
CA GLU A 122 11.00 -52.03 9.75
C GLU A 122 10.77 -53.41 10.37
N LYS A 123 9.51 -53.88 10.47
CA LYS A 123 9.20 -55.26 10.89
C LYS A 123 9.80 -56.31 9.96
N ILE A 124 9.94 -56.02 8.67
CA ILE A 124 10.58 -56.93 7.71
C ILE A 124 12.10 -56.91 7.89
N ARG A 125 12.70 -55.73 8.12
CA ARG A 125 14.13 -55.59 8.40
C ARG A 125 14.56 -56.37 9.64
N VAL A 126 13.87 -56.18 10.76
CA VAL A 126 14.15 -56.91 12.01
C VAL A 126 14.04 -58.43 11.78
N ARG A 127 12.98 -58.89 11.08
CA ARG A 127 12.84 -60.31 10.74
C ARG A 127 13.99 -60.82 9.85
N ALA A 128 14.45 -60.04 8.89
CA ALA A 128 15.58 -60.39 8.04
C ALA A 128 16.90 -60.46 8.84
N GLU A 129 17.11 -59.55 9.78
CA GLU A 129 18.25 -59.56 10.70
C GLU A 129 18.23 -60.79 11.62
N ASP A 130 17.07 -61.16 12.14
CA ASP A 130 16.89 -62.36 12.97
C ASP A 130 17.19 -63.64 12.18
N GLU A 131 16.65 -63.78 10.96
CA GLU A 131 16.94 -64.91 10.08
C GLU A 131 18.43 -64.99 9.73
N TYR A 132 19.06 -63.85 9.48
CA TYR A 132 20.49 -63.78 9.22
C TYR A 132 21.32 -64.18 10.44
N ALA A 133 20.96 -63.71 11.63
CA ALA A 133 21.61 -64.09 12.88
C ALA A 133 21.46 -65.59 13.16
N ASN A 134 20.28 -66.16 12.89
CA ASN A 134 20.02 -67.59 12.98
C ASN A 134 20.87 -68.40 11.99
N LEU A 135 20.97 -67.95 10.74
CA LEU A 135 21.82 -68.57 9.72
C LEU A 135 23.30 -68.56 10.14
N LYS A 136 23.81 -67.43 10.63
CA LYS A 136 25.17 -67.29 11.16
C LYS A 136 25.43 -68.24 12.33
N LYS A 137 24.47 -68.39 13.25
CA LYS A 137 24.55 -69.31 14.40
C LYS A 137 24.58 -70.78 13.96
N HIS A 138 23.73 -71.16 12.99
CA HIS A 138 23.70 -72.53 12.46
C HIS A 138 24.98 -72.89 11.71
N LEU A 139 25.54 -71.97 10.91
CA LEU A 139 26.80 -72.19 10.19
C LEU A 139 28.01 -72.30 11.13
N ALA A 140 28.04 -71.52 12.21
CA ALA A 140 29.07 -71.63 13.23
C ALA A 140 29.09 -73.02 13.90
N GLY A 141 27.94 -73.67 14.03
CA GLY A 141 27.79 -74.99 14.64
C GLY A 141 28.23 -76.17 13.78
N TYR A 142 28.27 -76.03 12.45
CA TYR A 142 28.46 -77.19 11.56
C TYR A 142 29.89 -77.45 11.11
N ALA A 143 30.84 -76.51 11.19
CA ALA A 143 32.21 -76.78 10.69
C ALA A 143 33.33 -75.81 11.10
N GLY A 144 33.19 -74.94 12.11
CA GLY A 144 34.25 -73.94 12.40
C GLY A 144 34.59 -73.02 11.20
N ILE A 145 33.74 -73.02 10.16
CA ILE A 145 33.83 -72.15 9.01
C ILE A 145 33.28 -70.80 9.46
N PHE A 146 34.19 -69.87 9.75
CA PHE A 146 33.87 -68.46 9.84
C PHE A 146 33.49 -67.96 8.44
N ALA A 147 32.24 -68.22 8.03
CA ALA A 147 31.67 -67.56 6.88
C ALA A 147 31.49 -66.08 7.26
N GLN A 148 32.36 -65.22 6.74
CA GLN A 148 32.08 -63.78 6.64
C GLN A 148 30.97 -63.61 5.62
N ILE A 149 29.75 -63.91 6.04
CA ILE A 149 28.57 -63.52 5.27
C ILE A 149 28.54 -61.99 5.35
N PRO A 150 28.46 -61.26 4.21
CA PRO A 150 28.24 -59.82 4.24
C PRO A 150 26.87 -59.56 4.88
N ALA A 151 26.75 -58.51 5.70
CA ALA A 151 25.44 -58.09 6.19
C ALA A 151 24.56 -57.72 4.97
N PRO A 152 23.24 -57.95 5.01
CA PRO A 152 22.35 -57.43 3.99
C PRO A 152 22.60 -55.92 3.88
N ALA A 153 22.90 -55.43 2.68
CA ALA A 153 23.14 -54.02 2.46
C ALA A 153 21.86 -53.26 2.87
N GLY A 154 21.90 -52.60 4.03
CA GLY A 154 20.84 -51.70 4.45
C GLY A 154 20.76 -50.59 3.42
N MET A 155 19.77 -50.66 2.52
CA MET A 155 19.42 -49.50 1.73
C MET A 155 19.09 -48.38 2.72
N ALA A 156 19.77 -47.25 2.51
CA ALA A 156 19.77 -46.08 3.36
C ALA A 156 18.41 -45.88 4.03
N ALA A 157 18.42 -45.75 5.36
CA ALA A 157 17.28 -45.22 6.08
C ALA A 157 16.86 -43.94 5.35
N SER A 158 15.60 -43.87 4.89
CA SER A 158 15.07 -42.60 4.43
C SER A 158 15.24 -41.63 5.60
N ASP A 159 16.05 -40.60 5.41
CA ASP A 159 16.49 -39.61 6.41
C ASP A 159 15.35 -38.70 6.89
N VAL A 160 14.10 -39.13 6.69
CA VAL A 160 12.88 -38.36 6.89
C VAL A 160 12.14 -38.94 8.09
N ASP A 161 12.07 -38.17 9.16
CA ASP A 161 11.24 -38.47 10.33
C ASP A 161 9.77 -38.14 10.04
N TRP A 162 9.02 -39.15 9.59
CA TRP A 162 7.60 -39.03 9.27
C TRP A 162 6.72 -38.59 10.45
N ASN A 163 7.15 -38.80 11.70
CA ASN A 163 6.42 -38.30 12.86
C ASN A 163 6.57 -36.78 13.00
N GLU A 164 7.75 -36.25 12.65
CA GLU A 164 8.00 -34.81 12.62
C GLU A 164 7.17 -34.14 11.52
N GLU A 165 7.11 -34.73 10.33
CA GLU A 165 6.32 -34.23 9.19
C GLU A 165 4.81 -34.26 9.46
N LEU A 166 4.29 -35.32 10.09
CA LEU A 166 2.91 -35.37 10.59
C LEU A 166 2.65 -34.28 11.65
N GLY A 167 3.63 -34.01 12.51
CA GLY A 167 3.57 -32.92 13.48
C GLY A 167 3.50 -31.54 12.83
N LYS A 168 4.27 -31.31 11.75
CA LYS A 168 4.24 -30.07 10.96
C LYS A 168 2.87 -29.86 10.30
N LEU A 169 2.28 -30.89 9.69
CA LEU A 169 0.95 -30.77 9.08
C LEU A 169 -0.17 -30.55 10.09
N ARG A 170 -0.12 -31.19 11.27
CA ARG A 170 -1.08 -30.91 12.35
C ARG A 170 -1.01 -29.46 12.81
N LYS A 171 0.20 -28.90 12.94
CA LYS A 171 0.39 -27.47 13.25
C LYS A 171 -0.18 -26.56 12.17
N VAL A 172 0.02 -26.88 10.89
CA VAL A 172 -0.57 -26.10 9.77
C VAL A 172 -2.10 -26.13 9.82
N ARG A 173 -2.70 -27.32 10.03
CA ARG A 173 -4.15 -27.46 10.20
C ARG A 173 -4.67 -26.66 11.39
N ASP A 174 -3.98 -26.72 12.53
CA ASP A 174 -4.41 -26.03 13.75
C ASP A 174 -4.26 -24.50 13.60
N LEU A 175 -3.20 -24.02 12.92
CA LEU A 175 -3.05 -22.61 12.55
C LEU A 175 -4.20 -22.14 11.66
N LEU A 176 -4.54 -22.90 10.62
CA LEU A 176 -5.68 -22.61 9.74
C LEU A 176 -7.01 -22.60 10.52
N ALA A 177 -7.19 -23.49 11.49
CA ALA A 177 -8.36 -23.52 12.35
C ALA A 177 -8.43 -22.32 13.32
N THR A 178 -7.29 -21.84 13.84
CA THR A 178 -7.25 -20.63 14.69
C THR A 178 -7.49 -19.35 13.90
N LEU A 179 -7.02 -19.27 12.65
CA LEU A 179 -7.35 -18.19 11.71
C LEU A 179 -8.88 -18.09 11.49
N ARG A 180 -9.62 -19.20 11.58
CA ARG A 180 -11.09 -19.23 11.53
C ARG A 180 -11.78 -18.63 12.77
N GLN A 181 -11.10 -18.57 13.92
CA GLN A 181 -11.68 -18.14 15.21
C GLN A 181 -11.24 -16.73 15.64
N SER A 182 -10.27 -16.13 14.95
CA SER A 182 -9.60 -14.90 15.40
C SER A 182 -10.33 -13.60 15.05
N GLU A 183 -11.53 -13.67 14.46
CA GLU A 183 -12.37 -12.48 14.25
C GLU A 183 -13.81 -12.70 14.76
N PRO A 184 -14.07 -12.53 16.07
CA PRO A 184 -15.32 -11.95 16.51
C PRO A 184 -15.13 -10.43 16.57
N SER A 185 -15.51 -9.74 15.49
CA SER A 185 -15.80 -8.31 15.60
C SER A 185 -16.96 -8.13 16.60
N PRO A 186 -16.90 -7.20 17.57
CA PRO A 186 -17.97 -7.02 18.55
C PRO A 186 -19.16 -6.34 17.87
N ALA A 187 -20.04 -7.14 17.25
CA ALA A 187 -21.32 -6.68 16.78
C ALA A 187 -22.28 -6.53 17.97
N LEU A 188 -22.80 -5.31 18.10
CA LEU A 188 -23.89 -4.95 18.99
C LEU A 188 -25.03 -5.97 18.92
N SER A 189 -25.56 -6.31 20.10
CA SER A 189 -26.79 -7.09 20.26
C SER A 189 -27.97 -6.46 19.50
N PRO A 190 -28.83 -7.28 18.91
CA PRO A 190 -30.26 -7.08 19.04
C PRO A 190 -30.92 -8.29 19.73
N ALA A 191 -31.98 -7.97 20.46
CA ALA A 191 -32.82 -8.88 21.22
C ALA A 191 -33.70 -9.79 20.30
N PRO A 192 -34.39 -10.80 20.87
CA PRO A 192 -34.73 -12.06 20.20
C PRO A 192 -36.11 -12.05 19.50
N GLY A 193 -36.21 -12.80 18.39
CA GLY A 193 -37.49 -13.17 17.80
C GLY A 193 -37.34 -13.98 16.51
N GLU A 194 -37.78 -15.25 16.58
CA GLU A 194 -38.27 -16.10 15.46
C GLU A 194 -37.25 -16.56 14.40
N ALA A 195 -37.21 -17.80 13.90
CA ALA A 195 -37.81 -19.09 14.20
C ALA A 195 -37.02 -20.13 13.38
N GLU A 196 -37.04 -21.39 13.80
CA GLU A 196 -36.45 -22.56 13.14
C GLU A 196 -36.83 -22.71 11.65
N ALA A 197 -35.86 -23.14 10.84
CA ALA A 197 -36.12 -24.03 9.72
C ALA A 197 -34.90 -24.94 9.46
N THR A 198 -35.10 -26.23 9.71
CA THR A 198 -34.21 -27.36 9.48
C THR A 198 -33.81 -27.55 8.01
N ALA A 199 -32.58 -28.03 7.82
CA ALA A 199 -31.94 -28.40 6.54
C ALA A 199 -32.63 -29.52 5.75
N PRO A 200 -32.27 -29.68 4.46
CA PRO A 200 -31.72 -30.97 4.01
C PRO A 200 -30.50 -30.82 3.04
N PRO A 201 -29.83 -31.94 2.66
CA PRO A 201 -28.40 -32.00 2.37
C PRO A 201 -28.02 -31.79 0.89
N ALA A 202 -26.71 -31.59 0.65
CA ALA A 202 -26.04 -31.51 -0.66
C ALA A 202 -26.41 -32.67 -1.61
N PRO A 203 -26.55 -32.39 -2.92
CA PRO A 203 -25.41 -32.52 -3.85
C PRO A 203 -25.38 -31.38 -4.88
N GLU A 204 -24.47 -31.43 -5.85
CA GLU A 204 -24.34 -30.50 -7.01
C GLU A 204 -23.38 -29.31 -6.82
N ALA A 205 -22.10 -29.65 -6.67
CA ALA A 205 -20.97 -28.73 -6.82
C ALA A 205 -20.20 -28.93 -8.15
N GLU A 206 -20.81 -29.54 -9.18
CA GLU A 206 -20.13 -29.84 -10.45
C GLU A 206 -20.79 -29.28 -11.74
N GLU A 207 -21.96 -28.63 -11.68
CA GLU A 207 -22.66 -28.16 -12.90
C GLU A 207 -22.71 -26.64 -13.13
N LEU A 208 -22.07 -25.82 -12.29
CA LEU A 208 -22.03 -24.35 -12.50
C LEU A 208 -20.76 -23.83 -13.21
N ALA A 209 -19.84 -24.72 -13.61
CA ALA A 209 -18.66 -24.35 -14.40
C ALA A 209 -18.93 -24.29 -15.93
N ALA A 210 -20.11 -24.73 -16.39
CA ALA A 210 -20.43 -24.85 -17.82
C ALA A 210 -21.33 -23.72 -18.38
N SER A 211 -21.72 -22.71 -17.59
CA SER A 211 -22.81 -21.78 -17.96
C SER A 211 -22.39 -20.32 -18.22
N LEU A 212 -21.12 -20.01 -18.52
CA LEU A 212 -20.71 -18.62 -18.81
C LEU A 212 -19.96 -18.41 -20.13
N GLY A 213 -20.29 -19.21 -21.15
CA GLY A 213 -20.36 -18.77 -22.56
C GLY A 213 -19.27 -17.82 -23.07
N LEU A 214 -18.19 -18.40 -23.59
CA LEU A 214 -17.28 -17.75 -24.53
C LEU A 214 -18.01 -17.40 -25.84
N VAL A 215 -17.82 -16.15 -26.30
CA VAL A 215 -17.70 -15.72 -27.71
C VAL A 215 -18.97 -15.74 -28.59
N ASP A 216 -19.32 -14.55 -29.11
CA ASP A 216 -19.45 -14.21 -30.55
C ASP A 216 -19.17 -12.69 -30.64
N GLU A 217 -18.13 -12.22 -31.34
CA GLU A 217 -17.93 -12.13 -32.80
C GLU A 217 -18.79 -11.03 -33.46
N GLU A 218 -18.11 -9.93 -33.83
CA GLU A 218 -18.31 -8.98 -34.94
C GLU A 218 -17.25 -7.87 -34.73
N ASP A 219 -16.00 -8.02 -35.16
CA ASP A 219 -15.42 -7.93 -36.52
C ASP A 219 -15.04 -6.50 -36.97
N GLU A 220 -13.95 -6.45 -37.72
CA GLU A 220 -13.44 -5.39 -38.61
C GLU A 220 -12.57 -4.24 -38.05
N GLY A 221 -11.29 -4.55 -37.88
CA GLY A 221 -10.34 -4.32 -38.97
C GLY A 221 -9.73 -2.92 -39.12
N VAL A 222 -8.56 -2.71 -38.52
CA VAL A 222 -7.47 -1.92 -39.15
C VAL A 222 -6.14 -2.58 -38.79
N ARG A 223 -5.50 -3.18 -39.80
CA ARG A 223 -4.06 -3.37 -39.85
C ARG A 223 -3.43 -1.98 -39.86
N ASP A 224 -2.44 -1.75 -39.01
CA ASP A 224 -1.39 -0.81 -39.40
C ASP A 224 -0.03 -1.40 -39.11
N ASP A 225 0.70 -1.52 -40.21
CA ASP A 225 2.08 -1.92 -40.32
C ASP A 225 2.96 -0.89 -39.60
N VAL A 226 3.84 -1.34 -38.72
CA VAL A 226 5.03 -0.55 -38.38
C VAL A 226 6.24 -1.43 -38.62
N GLU A 227 6.73 -1.27 -39.86
CA GLU A 227 8.11 -1.37 -40.29
C GLU A 227 9.14 -1.43 -39.16
N PHE A 228 9.79 -2.58 -39.04
CA PHE A 228 11.12 -2.70 -38.48
C PHE A 228 12.10 -1.94 -39.38
N VAL A 229 12.44 -0.71 -39.00
CA VAL A 229 13.63 -0.04 -39.54
C VAL A 229 14.83 -0.55 -38.75
N HIS A 230 15.62 -1.38 -39.42
CA HIS A 230 17.01 -1.62 -39.12
C HIS A 230 17.77 -0.29 -39.22
N GLU A 231 18.25 0.24 -38.09
CA GLU A 231 19.40 1.16 -38.09
C GLU A 231 20.63 0.41 -37.58
N GLU A 232 21.36 -0.06 -38.59
CA GLU A 232 22.80 -0.09 -38.75
C GLU A 232 23.67 0.34 -37.56
N ALA A 233 24.52 -0.60 -37.14
CA ALA A 233 25.65 -0.40 -36.28
C ALA A 233 26.65 0.58 -36.91
N ALA A 234 26.99 1.64 -36.18
CA ALA A 234 28.22 2.38 -36.38
C ALA A 234 28.73 3.00 -35.08
N ASP A 235 30.02 2.75 -34.84
CA ASP A 235 30.95 3.45 -33.96
C ASP A 235 30.70 3.49 -32.45
N LEU A 236 31.26 2.47 -31.79
CA LEU A 236 31.90 2.59 -30.48
C LEU A 236 33.15 3.50 -30.61
N PRO A 237 33.23 4.65 -29.91
CA PRO A 237 34.51 5.25 -29.59
C PRO A 237 35.07 4.55 -28.35
N ALA A 238 36.29 4.07 -28.49
CA ALA A 238 37.10 3.44 -27.46
C ALA A 238 37.11 4.22 -26.13
N GLU A 239 36.85 3.50 -25.04
CA GLU A 239 37.20 3.94 -23.69
C GLU A 239 38.71 4.23 -23.62
N PRO A 240 39.15 5.39 -23.13
CA PRO A 240 40.55 5.62 -22.85
C PRO A 240 40.96 4.88 -21.58
N GLU A 241 42.06 4.14 -21.72
CA GLU A 241 42.82 3.48 -20.66
C GLU A 241 43.03 4.40 -19.46
N ALA A 242 42.61 3.94 -18.28
CA ALA A 242 42.93 4.56 -17.01
C ALA A 242 44.36 4.17 -16.61
N GLU A 243 45.29 5.13 -16.68
CA GLU A 243 46.56 5.08 -15.98
C GLU A 243 46.36 5.31 -14.45
N PRO A 244 47.25 4.76 -13.61
CA PRO A 244 46.96 4.47 -12.21
C PRO A 244 47.10 5.72 -11.33
N ALA A 245 46.01 6.15 -10.72
CA ALA A 245 46.04 7.14 -9.66
C ALA A 245 46.55 6.51 -8.35
N ALA A 246 47.76 6.93 -7.99
CA ALA A 246 48.41 6.89 -6.68
C ALA A 246 47.62 6.28 -5.52
N ALA A 247 48.22 5.24 -4.92
CA ALA A 247 47.91 4.73 -3.60
C ALA A 247 47.88 5.87 -2.56
N LEU A 248 46.69 6.29 -2.17
CA LEU A 248 46.47 7.01 -0.92
C LEU A 248 46.50 5.98 0.20
N ALA A 249 47.48 6.15 1.09
CA ALA A 249 47.65 5.35 2.29
C ALA A 249 46.36 5.36 3.12
N THR A 250 45.70 4.21 3.18
CA THR A 250 44.65 3.91 4.14
C THR A 250 45.28 3.89 5.53
N ALA A 251 44.93 4.88 6.36
CA ALA A 251 45.07 4.76 7.80
C ALA A 251 44.12 3.64 8.25
N ALA A 252 44.66 2.43 8.39
CA ALA A 252 43.91 1.28 8.90
C ALA A 252 43.52 1.55 10.35
N VAL A 253 42.23 1.79 10.59
CA VAL A 253 41.64 1.61 11.92
C VAL A 253 41.84 0.13 12.27
N PRO A 254 42.41 -0.21 13.43
CA PRO A 254 42.59 -1.60 13.84
C PRO A 254 41.25 -2.34 13.79
N SER A 255 41.20 -3.52 13.17
CA SER A 255 39.96 -4.31 13.02
C SER A 255 39.28 -4.64 14.36
N ALA A 256 40.06 -4.69 15.45
CA ALA A 256 39.55 -4.89 16.80
C ALA A 256 38.70 -3.72 17.33
N ASP A 257 38.96 -2.49 16.89
CA ASP A 257 38.20 -1.31 17.31
C ASP A 257 36.83 -1.26 16.60
N LEU A 258 36.74 -1.72 15.35
CA LEU A 258 35.47 -1.81 14.61
C LEU A 258 34.50 -2.83 15.20
N GLU A 259 34.99 -4.01 15.61
CA GLU A 259 34.16 -5.02 16.30
C GLU A 259 33.63 -4.51 17.63
N PHE A 260 34.44 -3.74 18.36
CA PHE A 260 34.02 -3.10 19.61
C PHE A 260 32.89 -2.08 19.37
N ILE A 261 33.03 -1.20 18.35
CA ILE A 261 32.03 -0.19 17.99
C ILE A 261 30.72 -0.85 17.55
N GLN A 262 30.79 -1.89 16.71
CA GLN A 262 29.60 -2.66 16.32
C GLN A 262 28.91 -3.31 17.53
N GLY A 263 29.70 -3.88 18.45
CA GLY A 263 29.20 -4.46 19.69
C GLY A 263 28.53 -3.43 20.62
N ALA A 264 29.00 -2.18 20.61
CA ALA A 264 28.38 -1.07 21.34
C ALA A 264 27.05 -0.65 20.68
N LEU A 265 27.05 -0.41 19.36
CA LEU A 265 25.85 -0.04 18.59
C LEU A 265 24.74 -1.10 18.68
N ALA A 266 25.10 -2.38 18.72
CA ALA A 266 24.14 -3.47 18.87
C ALA A 266 23.27 -3.35 20.14
N ARG A 267 23.75 -2.68 21.20
CA ARG A 267 22.98 -2.45 22.44
C ARG A 267 21.87 -1.41 22.26
N TYR A 268 22.04 -0.50 21.31
CA TYR A 268 21.08 0.55 20.98
C TYR A 268 20.13 0.16 19.84
N ARG A 269 20.40 -0.97 19.15
CA ARG A 269 19.61 -1.40 18.00
C ARG A 269 18.18 -1.78 18.42
N ARG A 270 17.21 -1.19 17.72
CA ARG A 270 15.78 -1.48 17.76
C ARG A 270 15.34 -1.83 16.36
N THR A 271 14.56 -2.89 16.22
CA THR A 271 14.11 -3.37 14.92
C THR A 271 12.60 -3.37 14.87
N GLU A 272 12.04 -2.89 13.77
CA GLU A 272 10.61 -2.77 13.56
C GLU A 272 10.19 -3.41 12.23
N PRO A 273 9.12 -4.21 12.21
CA PRO A 273 8.58 -4.76 10.97
C PRO A 273 7.83 -3.69 10.18
N VAL A 274 8.08 -3.62 8.87
CA VAL A 274 7.38 -2.69 7.95
C VAL A 274 6.36 -3.44 7.09
N ASN A 275 6.75 -4.60 6.56
CA ASN A 275 5.88 -5.48 5.78
C ASN A 275 6.39 -6.92 5.91
N ASN A 276 5.58 -7.93 5.59
CA ASN A 276 5.89 -9.35 5.80
C ASN A 276 7.33 -9.73 5.37
N GLY A 277 8.23 -9.89 6.35
CA GLY A 277 9.64 -10.26 6.14
C GLY A 277 10.63 -9.11 5.92
N ILE A 278 10.18 -7.86 5.92
CA ILE A 278 11.03 -6.65 5.82
C ILE A 278 11.00 -5.91 7.14
N GLU A 279 12.18 -5.75 7.71
CA GLU A 279 12.43 -5.09 8.98
C GLU A 279 13.40 -3.92 8.79
N LEU A 280 13.15 -2.83 9.51
CA LEU A 280 14.05 -1.68 9.59
C LEU A 280 14.62 -1.58 10.99
N SER A 281 15.92 -1.30 11.07
CA SER A 281 16.60 -1.06 12.34
C SER A 281 16.92 0.42 12.54
N PHE A 282 16.93 0.82 13.80
CA PHE A 282 17.29 2.15 14.27
C PHE A 282 18.15 1.98 15.52
N PHE A 283 19.08 2.89 15.77
CA PHE A 283 19.83 2.97 17.01
C PHE A 283 19.18 4.03 17.90
N ALA A 284 18.64 3.64 19.05
CA ALA A 284 17.90 4.54 19.94
C ALA A 284 18.50 4.56 21.36
N ALA A 285 18.78 5.77 21.84
CA ALA A 285 19.19 6.08 23.20
C ALA A 285 18.25 7.14 23.81
N GLU A 286 18.45 7.51 25.08
CA GLU A 286 17.66 8.56 25.73
C GLU A 286 17.88 9.96 25.10
N THR A 287 19.05 10.16 24.51
CA THR A 287 19.51 11.41 23.88
C THR A 287 18.99 11.62 22.47
N GLY A 288 18.63 10.55 21.76
CA GLY A 288 18.17 10.62 20.38
C GLY A 288 18.13 9.25 19.70
N ALA A 289 17.65 9.21 18.46
CA ALA A 289 17.64 8.01 17.65
C ALA A 289 18.21 8.27 16.26
N VAL A 290 18.95 7.31 15.71
CA VAL A 290 19.58 7.40 14.39
C VAL A 290 19.16 6.18 13.54
N LEU A 291 18.89 6.39 12.26
CA LEU A 291 18.58 5.30 11.33
C LEU A 291 19.78 4.37 11.14
N ASP A 292 19.56 3.06 11.21
CA ASP A 292 20.53 2.08 10.71
C ASP A 292 20.48 2.07 9.17
N ALA A 293 21.35 2.88 8.55
CA ALA A 293 21.37 3.05 7.10
C ALA A 293 21.70 1.74 6.36
N GLU A 294 22.48 0.83 6.96
CA GLU A 294 22.78 -0.48 6.37
C GLU A 294 21.52 -1.35 6.34
N SER A 295 20.75 -1.39 7.44
CA SER A 295 19.46 -2.06 7.48
C SER A 295 18.48 -1.51 6.45
N PHE A 296 18.42 -0.17 6.31
CA PHE A 296 17.56 0.49 5.35
C PHE A 296 17.94 0.18 3.89
N MET A 297 19.22 0.34 3.54
CA MET A 297 19.70 0.10 2.18
C MET A 297 19.59 -1.38 1.78
N THR A 298 19.80 -2.29 2.74
CA THR A 298 19.55 -3.73 2.54
C THR A 298 18.07 -4.00 2.23
N ALA A 299 17.14 -3.36 2.95
CA ALA A 299 15.71 -3.51 2.70
C ALA A 299 15.31 -2.98 1.30
N VAL A 300 15.78 -1.78 0.95
CA VAL A 300 15.57 -1.18 -0.38
C VAL A 300 16.12 -2.10 -1.49
N GLY A 301 17.36 -2.60 -1.32
CA GLY A 301 18.00 -3.49 -2.28
C GLY A 301 17.19 -4.77 -2.52
N LYS A 302 16.74 -5.43 -1.45
CA LYS A 302 15.91 -6.65 -1.53
C LYS A 302 14.62 -6.41 -2.31
N ILE A 303 13.88 -5.34 -2.00
CA ILE A 303 12.59 -5.04 -2.66
C ILE A 303 12.80 -4.79 -4.16
N VAL A 304 13.81 -4.00 -4.51
CA VAL A 304 14.13 -3.66 -5.90
C VAL A 304 14.60 -4.88 -6.68
N GLU A 305 15.39 -5.75 -6.06
CA GLU A 305 15.82 -7.00 -6.68
C GLU A 305 14.64 -7.96 -6.90
N SER A 306 13.75 -8.11 -5.92
CA SER A 306 12.52 -8.89 -6.07
C SER A 306 11.63 -8.35 -7.20
N ALA A 307 11.41 -7.04 -7.28
CA ALA A 307 10.67 -6.43 -8.39
C ALA A 307 11.33 -6.71 -9.75
N ASN A 308 12.66 -6.61 -9.83
CA ASN A 308 13.40 -6.89 -11.06
C ASN A 308 13.31 -8.36 -11.48
N GLN A 309 13.33 -9.31 -10.53
CA GLN A 309 13.12 -10.73 -10.80
C GLN A 309 11.70 -11.00 -11.33
N LEU A 310 10.68 -10.36 -10.76
CA LEU A 310 9.30 -10.47 -11.23
C LEU A 310 9.15 -9.91 -12.66
N HIS A 311 9.82 -8.81 -12.99
CA HIS A 311 9.88 -8.32 -14.38
C HIS A 311 10.51 -9.32 -15.34
N ALA A 312 11.59 -9.99 -14.92
CA ALA A 312 12.20 -11.03 -15.75
C ALA A 312 11.21 -12.19 -16.01
N GLN A 313 10.44 -12.59 -15.00
CA GLN A 313 9.37 -13.60 -15.14
C GLN A 313 8.23 -13.10 -16.04
N LEU A 314 7.87 -11.81 -15.95
CA LEU A 314 6.83 -11.18 -16.76
C LEU A 314 7.14 -11.30 -18.27
N THR A 315 8.41 -11.19 -18.66
CA THR A 315 8.84 -11.34 -20.05
C THR A 315 8.86 -12.78 -20.56
N GLN A 316 8.80 -13.76 -19.65
CA GLN A 316 8.89 -15.19 -19.98
C GLN A 316 7.52 -15.89 -19.98
N THR A 317 6.53 -15.30 -19.31
CA THR A 317 5.20 -15.92 -19.20
C THR A 317 4.35 -15.70 -20.45
N GLY A 318 3.75 -16.77 -20.96
CA GLY A 318 2.72 -16.72 -22.02
C GLY A 318 1.28 -16.76 -21.48
N SER A 319 1.11 -16.90 -20.17
CA SER A 319 -0.19 -17.04 -19.51
C SER A 319 -0.74 -15.67 -19.09
N VAL A 320 -1.93 -15.31 -19.57
CA VAL A 320 -2.59 -14.04 -19.22
C VAL A 320 -2.90 -13.95 -17.71
N LYS A 321 -3.22 -15.09 -17.09
CA LYS A 321 -3.45 -15.17 -15.65
C LYS A 321 -2.17 -14.90 -14.86
N ASP A 322 -1.07 -15.51 -15.27
CA ASP A 322 0.22 -15.33 -14.59
C ASP A 322 0.78 -13.93 -14.83
N LEU A 323 0.55 -13.38 -16.03
CA LEU A 323 0.84 -11.98 -16.34
C LEU A 323 0.13 -11.04 -15.36
N PHE A 324 -1.18 -11.25 -15.11
CA PHE A 324 -1.93 -10.44 -14.16
C PHE A 324 -1.37 -10.57 -12.72
N LEU A 325 -1.12 -11.80 -12.26
CA LEU A 325 -0.59 -12.03 -10.92
C LEU A 325 0.80 -11.42 -10.72
N LEU A 326 1.69 -11.55 -11.71
CA LEU A 326 3.02 -10.94 -11.68
C LEU A 326 2.94 -9.41 -11.66
N LYS A 327 2.04 -8.80 -12.46
CA LYS A 327 1.83 -7.34 -12.40
C LYS A 327 1.35 -6.89 -11.02
N GLN A 328 0.43 -7.62 -10.41
CA GLN A 328 -0.04 -7.32 -9.04
C GLN A 328 1.09 -7.45 -8.02
N GLU A 329 1.92 -8.49 -8.13
CA GLU A 329 3.05 -8.65 -7.21
C GLU A 329 4.12 -7.57 -7.41
N ILE A 330 4.38 -7.12 -8.64
CA ILE A 330 5.26 -5.97 -8.91
C ILE A 330 4.72 -4.69 -8.26
N LEU A 331 3.41 -4.44 -8.38
CA LEU A 331 2.76 -3.30 -7.73
C LEU A 331 2.78 -3.42 -6.20
N ASN A 332 2.70 -4.64 -5.67
CA ASN A 332 2.89 -4.90 -4.25
C ASN A 332 4.31 -4.52 -3.81
N GLN A 333 5.36 -4.91 -4.56
CA GLN A 333 6.74 -4.50 -4.27
C GLN A 333 6.92 -2.97 -4.30
N GLN A 334 6.28 -2.27 -5.25
CA GLN A 334 6.26 -0.81 -5.30
C GLN A 334 5.67 -0.20 -4.00
N GLU A 335 4.52 -0.70 -3.55
CA GLU A 335 3.87 -0.23 -2.33
C GLU A 335 4.67 -0.58 -1.06
N VAL A 336 5.32 -1.76 -1.04
CA VAL A 336 6.24 -2.14 0.03
C VAL A 336 7.40 -1.14 0.14
N LEU A 337 8.01 -0.79 -1.00
CA LEU A 337 9.10 0.19 -1.02
C LEU A 337 8.64 1.56 -0.52
N ARG A 338 7.47 2.00 -0.96
CA ARG A 338 6.86 3.25 -0.51
C ARG A 338 6.66 3.28 1.01
N LYS A 339 6.20 2.18 1.61
CA LYS A 339 6.06 2.04 3.08
C LYS A 339 7.40 2.13 3.80
N VAL A 340 8.46 1.53 3.24
CA VAL A 340 9.82 1.60 3.79
C VAL A 340 10.33 3.04 3.83
N PHE A 341 10.25 3.76 2.71
CA PHE A 341 10.62 5.19 2.69
C PHE A 341 9.75 6.03 3.61
N PHE A 342 8.43 5.80 3.62
CA PHE A 342 7.50 6.54 4.47
C PHE A 342 7.81 6.35 5.96
N ARG A 343 8.16 5.13 6.40
CA ARG A 343 8.53 4.85 7.79
C ARG A 343 9.75 5.66 8.22
N VAL A 344 10.76 5.79 7.36
CA VAL A 344 11.96 6.57 7.65
C VAL A 344 11.69 8.07 7.64
N VAL A 345 10.90 8.57 6.69
CA VAL A 345 10.48 9.99 6.72
C VAL A 345 9.72 10.31 8.00
N ARG A 346 8.78 9.44 8.41
CA ARG A 346 8.05 9.57 9.67
C ARG A 346 8.98 9.55 10.88
N PHE A 347 9.98 8.66 10.89
CA PHE A 347 11.00 8.60 11.94
C PHE A 347 11.72 9.95 12.09
N CYS A 348 12.12 10.54 10.96
CA CYS A 348 12.82 11.82 10.95
C CYS A 348 11.94 12.99 11.42
N GLU A 349 10.66 13.01 11.07
CA GLU A 349 9.78 14.15 11.35
C GLU A 349 9.07 14.10 12.70
N LYS A 350 8.71 12.91 13.19
CA LYS A 350 7.78 12.74 14.32
C LYS A 350 8.40 12.11 15.56
N GLU A 351 9.55 11.44 15.41
CA GLU A 351 10.13 10.58 16.45
C GLU A 351 11.49 11.10 16.93
N ASN A 352 11.83 12.36 16.63
CA ASN A 352 13.15 12.97 16.88
C ASN A 352 14.31 12.10 16.35
N GLY A 353 14.04 11.36 15.27
CA GLY A 353 15.02 10.51 14.61
C GLY A 353 15.90 11.31 13.64
N GLY A 354 17.18 10.95 13.56
CA GLY A 354 18.14 11.51 12.62
C GLY A 354 18.56 10.51 11.54
N LEU A 355 18.94 11.03 10.38
CA LEU A 355 19.72 10.26 9.41
C LEU A 355 21.20 10.39 9.78
N PRO A 356 22.04 9.37 9.54
CA PRO A 356 23.47 9.49 9.75
C PRO A 356 24.05 10.67 8.94
N GLU A 357 24.65 11.64 9.62
CA GLU A 357 25.15 12.87 8.97
C GLU A 357 26.11 12.59 7.81
N THR A 358 26.97 11.58 7.98
CA THR A 358 27.94 11.11 6.98
C THR A 358 27.30 10.64 5.65
N LEU A 359 25.99 10.36 5.66
CA LEU A 359 25.21 9.87 4.53
C LEU A 359 24.14 10.87 4.05
N SER A 360 24.07 12.07 4.64
CA SER A 360 23.06 13.09 4.32
C SER A 360 23.02 13.50 2.83
N GLU A 361 24.14 13.39 2.13
CA GLU A 361 24.27 13.66 0.68
C GLU A 361 23.65 12.57 -0.20
N ILE A 362 23.63 11.32 0.29
CA ILE A 362 23.12 10.15 -0.44
C ILE A 362 21.66 9.96 -0.09
N ILE A 363 21.32 10.14 1.18
CA ILE A 363 20.01 9.88 1.75
C ILE A 363 19.59 11.11 2.55
N SER A 364 18.57 11.82 2.06
CA SER A 364 17.97 12.97 2.75
C SER A 364 16.48 12.78 2.93
N ALA A 365 15.91 13.36 3.99
CA ALA A 365 14.47 13.27 4.25
C ALA A 365 13.64 13.86 3.09
N GLN A 366 14.14 14.92 2.43
CA GLN A 366 13.49 15.47 1.24
C GLN A 366 13.60 14.51 0.05
N GLY A 367 14.79 13.97 -0.24
CA GLY A 367 14.96 13.01 -1.32
C GLY A 367 14.08 11.77 -1.14
N MET A 368 13.90 11.29 0.09
CA MET A 368 12.96 10.21 0.40
C MET A 368 11.50 10.58 0.10
N LYS A 369 11.07 11.81 0.37
CA LYS A 369 9.72 12.29 0.02
C LYS A 369 9.53 12.35 -1.49
N ASP A 370 10.52 12.85 -2.22
CA ASP A 370 10.50 12.93 -3.67
C ASP A 370 10.42 11.52 -4.29
N VAL A 371 11.11 10.53 -3.70
CA VAL A 371 10.98 9.12 -4.07
C VAL A 371 9.56 8.60 -3.79
N ILE A 372 8.97 8.90 -2.62
CA ILE A 372 7.59 8.49 -2.28
C ILE A 372 6.57 9.08 -3.26
N GLU A 373 6.70 10.35 -3.62
CA GLU A 373 5.80 11.02 -4.56
C GLU A 373 5.86 10.35 -5.93
N ARG A 374 7.07 10.15 -6.47
CA ARG A 374 7.23 9.44 -7.75
C ARG A 374 6.75 7.99 -7.67
N LEU A 375 7.01 7.28 -6.57
CA LEU A 375 6.47 5.93 -6.33
C LEU A 375 4.94 5.92 -6.24
N THR A 376 4.29 7.04 -5.93
CA THR A 376 2.83 7.13 -5.91
C THR A 376 2.25 7.35 -7.31
N MET A 377 3.01 8.01 -8.19
CA MET A 377 2.58 8.34 -9.55
C MET A 377 2.96 7.28 -10.59
N ALA A 378 4.02 6.52 -10.34
CA ALA A 378 4.53 5.50 -11.26
C ALA A 378 3.65 4.24 -11.28
N ASN A 379 3.75 3.50 -12.37
CA ASN A 379 3.20 2.15 -12.48
C ASN A 379 4.34 1.16 -12.71
N TRP A 380 4.87 0.55 -11.64
CA TRP A 380 5.99 -0.38 -11.79
C TRP A 380 5.67 -1.61 -12.63
N SER A 381 4.40 -1.96 -12.86
CA SER A 381 4.08 -3.04 -13.80
C SER A 381 4.50 -2.73 -15.25
N ASP A 382 4.74 -1.45 -15.57
CA ASP A 382 5.33 -0.98 -16.82
C ASP A 382 6.87 -0.86 -16.69
N PRO A 383 7.66 -1.56 -17.51
CA PRO A 383 9.11 -1.44 -17.51
C PRO A 383 9.65 -0.03 -17.74
N SER A 384 8.91 0.83 -18.45
CA SER A 384 9.34 2.20 -18.73
C SER A 384 9.31 3.09 -17.49
N ASP A 385 8.38 2.84 -16.58
CA ASP A 385 8.32 3.49 -15.25
C ASP A 385 9.29 2.83 -14.27
N PHE A 386 9.45 1.50 -14.30
CA PHE A 386 10.30 0.79 -13.34
C PHE A 386 11.81 1.01 -13.56
N LYS A 387 12.30 0.97 -14.81
CA LYS A 387 13.75 1.06 -15.11
C LYS A 387 14.43 2.31 -14.56
N PRO A 388 13.84 3.52 -14.65
CA PRO A 388 14.40 4.72 -14.01
C PRO A 388 14.63 4.55 -12.50
N PHE A 389 13.63 4.02 -11.76
CA PHE A 389 13.77 3.74 -10.33
C PHE A 389 14.83 2.69 -10.05
N LEU A 390 14.85 1.61 -10.81
CA LEU A 390 15.85 0.56 -10.67
C LEU A 390 17.27 1.12 -10.77
N ASN A 391 17.52 1.99 -11.73
CA ASN A 391 18.82 2.60 -11.95
C ASN A 391 19.18 3.58 -10.83
N GLU A 392 18.24 4.44 -10.43
CA GLU A 392 18.45 5.41 -9.35
C GLU A 392 18.71 4.72 -8.01
N LEU A 393 17.91 3.73 -7.63
CA LEU A 393 18.06 3.02 -6.35
C LEU A 393 19.32 2.16 -6.34
N LYS A 394 19.73 1.58 -7.48
CA LYS A 394 21.04 0.94 -7.61
C LYS A 394 22.20 1.93 -7.48
N ALA A 395 22.07 3.13 -8.05
CA ALA A 395 23.08 4.18 -7.92
C ALA A 395 23.19 4.66 -6.46
N MET A 396 22.06 4.83 -5.78
CA MET A 396 22.00 5.16 -4.34
C MET A 396 22.69 4.07 -3.50
N ASN A 397 22.43 2.79 -3.78
CA ASN A 397 23.05 1.68 -3.05
C ASN A 397 24.57 1.62 -3.27
N ARG A 398 25.03 1.80 -4.52
CA ARG A 398 26.47 1.89 -4.83
C ARG A 398 27.13 3.09 -4.16
N ALA A 399 26.47 4.25 -4.14
CA ALA A 399 26.99 5.44 -3.47
C ALA A 399 27.14 5.19 -1.96
N PHE A 400 26.17 4.49 -1.35
CA PHE A 400 26.24 4.05 0.04
C PHE A 400 27.41 3.10 0.30
N GLU A 401 27.58 2.05 -0.50
CA GLU A 401 28.69 1.09 -0.38
C GLU A 401 30.06 1.78 -0.52
N VAL A 402 30.21 2.69 -1.49
CA VAL A 402 31.47 3.43 -1.69
C VAL A 402 31.74 4.36 -0.51
N ARG A 403 30.73 5.08 0.00
CA ARG A 403 30.88 6.02 1.11
C ARG A 403 31.21 5.31 2.43
N THR A 404 30.55 4.20 2.70
CA THR A 404 30.80 3.39 3.91
C THR A 404 32.16 2.70 3.86
N ALA A 405 32.59 2.22 2.69
CA ALA A 405 33.94 1.67 2.51
C ALA A 405 35.04 2.74 2.63
N ALA A 406 34.78 3.96 2.16
CA ALA A 406 35.74 5.07 2.22
C ALA A 406 35.79 5.79 3.58
N SER A 407 34.76 5.64 4.42
CA SER A 407 34.65 6.29 5.72
C SER A 407 34.84 5.28 6.86
N PRO A 408 36.11 4.98 7.26
CA PRO A 408 36.38 4.02 8.32
C PRO A 408 35.80 4.45 9.69
N ASN A 409 35.43 5.72 9.83
CA ASN A 409 34.83 6.29 11.04
C ASN A 409 33.30 6.42 10.96
N HIS A 410 32.63 5.89 9.92
CA HIS A 410 31.17 5.99 9.79
C HIS A 410 30.44 5.43 11.01
N LEU A 411 30.80 4.21 11.45
CA LEU A 411 30.18 3.56 12.61
C LEU A 411 30.49 4.31 13.91
N GLN A 412 31.69 4.86 14.02
CA GLN A 412 32.08 5.68 15.17
C GLN A 412 31.23 6.96 15.24
N SER A 413 31.04 7.64 14.11
CA SER A 413 30.17 8.84 14.02
C SER A 413 28.72 8.52 14.36
N VAL A 414 28.17 7.38 13.92
CA VAL A 414 26.82 6.95 14.31
C VAL A 414 26.75 6.68 15.81
N LEU A 415 27.78 6.04 16.40
CA LEU A 415 27.84 5.78 17.84
C LEU A 415 27.91 7.09 18.64
N ASP A 416 28.72 8.06 18.21
CA ASP A 416 28.83 9.36 18.86
C ASP A 416 27.52 10.17 18.79
N GLN A 417 26.79 10.09 17.66
CA GLN A 417 25.45 10.68 17.52
C GLN A 417 24.43 10.04 18.48
N VAL A 418 24.44 8.71 18.58
CA VAL A 418 23.52 7.98 19.46
C VAL A 418 23.84 8.26 20.94
N GLU A 419 25.12 8.32 21.30
CA GLU A 419 25.55 8.61 22.68
C GLU A 419 25.50 10.11 23.02
N GLY A 420 25.18 10.98 22.06
CA GLY A 420 25.09 12.43 22.24
C GLY A 420 26.43 13.10 22.52
N ARG A 421 27.54 12.53 22.03
CA ARG A 421 28.90 13.08 22.18
C ARG A 421 29.24 14.20 21.20
N ASP A 422 28.38 14.41 20.20
CA ASP A 422 28.53 15.46 19.19
C ASP A 422 27.92 16.83 19.59
N ASN A 423 27.58 17.03 20.88
CA ASN A 423 27.07 18.31 21.43
C ASN A 423 28.04 19.00 22.40
#